data_AF-A0A377LPC9-F1
#
_entry.id   AF-A0A377LPC9-F1
#
_cell.length_a   1.000
_cell.length_b   1.000
_cell.length_c   1.000
_cell.angle_alpha   90.00
_cell.angle_beta   90.00
_cell.angle_gamma   90.00
#
_symmetry.space_group_name_H-M   'P 1'
#
loop_
_entity.id
_entity.type
_entity.pdbx_description
1 polymer ?
#
loop_
_entity_poly.entity_id
_entity_poly.type
_entity_poly.pdbx_seq_one_letter_code
_entity_poly.pdbx_strand_id
1 'polypeptide(L)'
;MDLLIILTYVAFAWAIFKIFRIPVNQWTLATATLGGVFIVAGLILLMNYNHPYTFTAQKAVISIPITPQVTGVVSEVTDKNNQLIKKGEVLFKLDPGRYQARVDRLQADLVTATHNIDVLKAQLSEAVANTTRVSAERDRLYKDYQRLSQRQPGEGKPVL
;
A
#
# COMPACT_ATOMS: atom_id res chain seq x y z
N MET A 1 35.93 17.73 28.39
CA MET A 1 36.86 18.22 27.35
C MET A 1 37.60 19.46 27.85
N ASP A 2 36.89 20.42 28.44
CA ASP A 2 37.47 21.67 28.93
C ASP A 2 38.50 21.48 30.06
N LEU A 3 38.26 20.50 30.96
CA LEU A 3 39.21 20.11 32.00
C LEU A 3 40.56 19.62 31.43
N LEU A 4 40.54 18.89 30.30
CA LEU A 4 41.78 18.40 29.67
C LEU A 4 42.58 19.56 29.05
N ILE A 5 41.91 20.58 28.52
CA ILE A 5 42.55 21.80 27.98
C ILE A 5 43.22 22.59 29.11
N ILE A 6 42.55 22.74 30.26
CA ILE A 6 43.11 23.45 31.42
C ILE A 6 44.30 22.67 32.01
N LEU A 7 44.17 21.35 32.17
CA LEU A 7 45.24 20.52 32.72
C LEU A 7 46.48 20.48 31.82
N THR A 8 46.30 20.38 30.50
CA THR A 8 47.41 20.43 29.55
C THR A 8 48.08 21.80 29.55
N TYR A 9 47.31 22.90 29.61
CA TYR A 9 47.87 24.25 29.71
C TYR A 9 48.72 24.44 30.97
N VAL A 10 48.22 24.02 32.14
CA VAL A 10 48.97 24.10 33.42
C VAL A 10 50.25 23.26 33.36
N ALA A 11 50.19 22.06 32.75
CA ALA A 11 51.35 21.21 32.56
C ALA A 11 52.41 21.86 31.64
N PHE A 12 51.99 22.49 30.53
CA PHE A 12 52.89 23.20 29.62
C PHE A 12 53.50 24.45 30.27
N ALA A 13 52.72 25.24 31.00
CA ALA A 13 53.22 26.40 31.72
C ALA A 13 54.29 25.99 32.75
N TRP A 14 54.00 24.95 33.56
CA TRP A 14 54.97 24.41 34.51
C TRP A 14 56.25 23.89 33.83
N ALA A 15 56.10 23.17 32.70
CA ALA A 15 57.24 22.66 31.94
C ALA A 15 58.12 23.79 31.38
N ILE A 16 57.52 24.86 30.85
CA ILE A 16 58.23 26.03 30.33
C ILE A 16 59.00 26.73 31.45
N PHE A 17 58.37 26.95 32.60
CA PHE A 17 59.05 27.55 33.76
C PHE A 17 60.21 26.69 34.28
N LYS A 18 60.04 25.36 34.27
CA LYS A 18 61.07 24.42 34.72
C LYS A 18 62.24 24.29 33.73
N ILE A 19 61.97 24.29 32.42
CA ILE A 19 62.97 24.11 31.37
C ILE A 19 63.79 25.39 31.12
N PHE A 20 63.16 26.57 31.17
CA PHE A 20 63.82 27.86 30.90
C PHE A 20 64.48 28.52 32.12
N ARG A 21 64.41 27.91 33.33
CA ARG A 21 65.00 28.44 34.58
C ARG A 21 64.82 29.95 34.78
N ILE A 22 63.66 30.49 34.44
CA ILE A 22 63.37 31.92 34.60
C ILE A 22 63.22 32.21 36.11
N PRO A 23 63.87 33.25 36.67
CA PRO A 23 63.69 33.60 38.07
C PRO A 23 62.21 33.94 38.30
N VAL A 24 61.56 33.18 39.19
CA VAL A 24 60.16 33.37 39.58
C VAL A 24 60.02 34.64 40.43
N ASN A 25 60.10 35.79 39.77
CA ASN A 25 59.74 37.06 40.39
C ASN A 25 58.20 37.24 40.34
N GLN A 26 57.67 38.13 41.18
CA GLN A 26 56.22 38.36 41.29
C GLN A 26 55.60 38.88 39.97
N TRP A 27 56.39 39.51 39.11
CA TRP A 27 55.95 40.11 37.84
C TRP A 27 55.88 39.10 36.69
N THR A 28 56.89 38.25 36.52
CA THR A 28 56.96 37.21 35.49
C THR A 28 55.90 36.15 35.72
N LEU A 29 55.68 35.77 36.98
CA LEU A 29 54.61 34.85 37.34
C LEU A 29 53.24 35.44 37.00
N ALA A 30 53.01 36.70 37.35
CA ALA A 30 51.76 37.39 37.03
C ALA A 30 51.51 37.49 35.52
N THR A 31 52.51 37.86 34.72
CA THR A 31 52.36 37.97 33.26
C THR A 31 52.09 36.62 32.58
N ALA A 32 52.74 35.55 33.05
CA ALA A 32 52.53 34.22 32.48
C ALA A 32 51.17 33.64 32.84
N THR A 33 50.72 33.83 34.09
CA THR A 33 49.38 33.43 34.50
C THR A 33 48.31 34.21 33.72
N LEU A 34 48.48 35.53 33.55
CA LEU A 34 47.52 36.36 32.84
C LEU A 34 47.46 36.03 31.34
N GLY A 35 48.62 35.87 30.68
CA GLY A 35 48.68 35.43 29.29
C GLY A 35 48.08 34.03 29.10
N GLY A 36 48.25 33.15 30.08
CA GLY A 36 47.66 31.83 30.09
C GLY A 36 46.15 31.82 30.16
N VAL A 37 45.59 32.57 31.11
CA VAL A 37 44.15 32.74 31.23
C VAL A 37 43.58 33.32 29.94
N PHE A 38 44.27 34.28 29.31
CA PHE A 38 43.83 34.86 28.04
C PHE A 38 43.81 33.86 26.87
N ILE A 39 44.88 33.07 26.71
CA ILE A 39 44.97 32.06 25.63
C ILE A 39 43.93 30.95 25.85
N VAL A 40 43.80 30.45 27.08
CA VAL A 40 42.84 29.39 27.41
C VAL A 40 41.41 29.89 27.24
N ALA A 41 41.09 31.10 27.72
CA ALA A 41 39.79 31.71 27.53
C ALA A 41 39.45 31.92 26.05
N GLY A 42 40.40 32.42 25.25
CA GLY A 42 40.22 32.59 23.81
C GLY A 42 39.97 31.27 23.08
N LEU A 43 40.70 30.20 23.45
CA LEU A 43 40.55 28.88 22.84
C LEU A 43 39.21 28.24 23.21
N ILE A 44 38.81 28.32 24.49
CA ILE A 44 37.49 27.83 24.94
C ILE A 44 36.36 28.56 24.20
N LEU A 45 36.46 29.88 24.06
CA LEU A 45 35.43 30.68 23.40
C LEU A 45 35.34 30.37 21.90
N LEU A 46 36.47 30.19 21.23
CA LEU A 46 36.52 29.82 19.81
C LEU A 46 35.98 28.40 19.56
N MET A 47 36.31 27.44 20.43
CA MET A 47 35.75 26.09 20.34
C MET A 47 34.24 26.07 20.63
N ASN A 48 33.79 26.80 21.65
CA ASN A 48 32.36 26.87 21.99
C ASN A 48 31.53 27.49 20.85
N TYR A 49 32.06 28.53 20.20
CA TYR A 49 31.42 29.16 19.06
C TYR A 49 31.36 28.25 17.82
N ASN A 50 32.46 27.54 17.52
CA ASN A 50 32.55 26.70 16.32
C ASN A 50 31.88 25.32 16.48
N HIS A 51 31.75 24.82 17.72
CA HIS A 51 31.12 23.54 18.03
C HIS A 51 29.99 23.74 19.04
N PRO A 52 28.82 24.23 18.60
CA PRO A 52 27.64 24.28 19.45
C PRO A 52 27.27 22.85 19.85
N TYR A 53 27.50 22.53 21.12
CA TYR A 53 27.11 21.26 21.71
C TYR A 53 25.64 21.35 22.13
N THR A 54 24.81 20.43 21.65
CA THR A 54 23.43 20.29 22.08
C THR A 54 23.21 18.88 22.60
N PHE A 55 22.59 18.75 23.78
CA PHE A 55 22.13 17.46 24.31
C PHE A 55 20.86 16.97 23.58
N THR A 56 20.23 17.83 22.78
CA THR A 56 18.97 17.53 22.09
C THR A 56 19.25 17.19 20.63
N ALA A 57 19.29 15.89 20.32
CA ALA A 57 19.25 15.41 18.95
C ALA A 57 17.79 15.26 18.52
N GLN A 58 17.35 16.06 17.55
CA GLN A 58 16.04 15.88 16.92
C GLN A 58 16.20 15.00 15.67
N LYS A 59 15.55 13.84 15.68
CA LYS A 59 15.46 12.99 14.50
C LYS A 59 14.19 13.36 13.75
N ALA A 60 14.33 14.00 12.59
CA ALA A 60 13.21 14.17 11.67
C ALA A 60 12.84 12.79 11.11
N VAL A 61 11.65 12.30 11.45
CA VAL A 61 11.09 11.06 10.91
C VAL A 61 9.89 11.42 10.07
N ILE A 62 9.90 11.01 8.80
CA ILE A 62 8.76 11.12 7.92
C ILE A 62 7.83 9.94 8.24
N SER A 63 6.62 10.24 8.70
CA SER A 63 5.59 9.23 8.94
C SER A 63 4.63 9.23 7.76
N ILE A 64 4.42 8.07 7.15
CA ILE A 64 3.44 7.86 6.08
C ILE A 64 2.32 7.01 6.68
N PRO A 65 1.09 7.54 6.82
CA PRO A 65 -0.03 6.75 7.32
C PRO A 65 -0.39 5.67 6.30
N ILE A 66 -0.62 4.44 6.78
CA ILE A 66 -1.07 3.32 5.96
C ILE A 66 -2.56 3.11 6.25
N THR A 67 -3.40 3.25 5.23
CA THR A 67 -4.84 3.09 5.33
C THR A 67 -5.30 1.88 4.53
N PRO A 68 -6.26 1.08 5.03
CA PRO A 68 -6.89 0.04 4.23
C PRO A 68 -7.66 0.64 3.06
N GLN A 69 -7.71 -0.09 1.93
CA GLN A 69 -8.53 0.30 0.77
C GLN A 69 -10.02 0.07 1.00
N VAL A 70 -10.38 -0.74 2.00
CA VAL A 70 -11.75 -1.15 2.28
C VAL A 70 -12.09 -0.92 3.75
N THR A 71 -13.33 -0.56 4.04
CA THR A 71 -13.79 -0.31 5.42
C THR A 71 -14.10 -1.63 6.12
N GLY A 72 -13.59 -1.86 7.33
CA GLY A 72 -13.83 -3.11 8.04
C GLY A 72 -13.42 -3.06 9.49
N VAL A 73 -13.82 -4.07 10.25
CA VAL A 73 -13.36 -4.27 11.62
C VAL A 73 -12.00 -4.98 11.56
N VAL A 74 -11.03 -4.49 12.34
CA VAL A 74 -9.72 -5.13 12.46
C VAL A 74 -9.87 -6.41 13.28
N SER A 75 -9.47 -7.54 12.71
CA SER A 75 -9.50 -8.85 13.37
C SER A 75 -8.19 -9.14 14.10
N GLU A 76 -7.06 -8.75 13.53
CA GLU A 76 -5.73 -9.02 14.07
C GLU A 76 -4.80 -7.83 13.77
N VAL A 77 -4.02 -7.41 14.77
CA VAL A 77 -2.92 -6.47 14.61
C VAL A 77 -1.63 -7.23 14.84
N THR A 78 -0.68 -7.12 13.90
CA THR A 78 0.60 -7.83 14.02
C THR A 78 1.48 -7.14 15.06
N ASP A 79 2.10 -7.91 15.96
CA ASP A 79 2.89 -7.41 17.10
C ASP A 79 4.32 -6.93 16.72
N LYS A 80 4.43 -6.19 15.60
CA LYS A 80 5.72 -5.72 15.05
C LYS A 80 5.92 -4.23 15.27
N ASN A 81 5.84 -3.80 16.52
CA ASN A 81 6.08 -2.42 16.89
C ASN A 81 7.58 -2.08 16.80
N ASN A 82 7.90 -0.97 16.15
CA ASN A 82 9.26 -0.42 16.02
C ASN A 82 10.29 -1.37 15.37
N GLN A 83 9.82 -2.27 14.51
CA GLN A 83 10.67 -3.20 13.75
C GLN A 83 10.73 -2.80 12.27
N LEU A 84 11.83 -3.19 11.59
CA LEU A 84 11.97 -2.99 10.16
C LEU A 84 11.03 -3.95 9.42
N ILE A 85 10.05 -3.40 8.69
CA ILE A 85 9.06 -4.15 7.92
C ILE A 85 9.50 -4.29 6.47
N LYS A 86 9.28 -5.46 5.87
CA LYS A 86 9.53 -5.71 4.44
C LYS A 86 8.30 -5.42 3.60
N LYS A 87 8.50 -5.08 2.32
CA LYS A 87 7.39 -4.90 1.37
C LYS A 87 6.56 -6.19 1.27
N GLY A 88 5.25 -6.06 1.39
CA GLY A 88 4.30 -7.19 1.30
C GLY A 88 4.00 -7.88 2.63
N GLU A 89 4.62 -7.44 3.72
CA GLU A 89 4.35 -7.94 5.05
C GLU A 89 3.01 -7.40 5.58
N VAL A 90 2.23 -8.28 6.22
CA VAL A 90 0.92 -7.94 6.77
C VAL A 90 1.09 -7.18 8.07
N LEU A 91 0.42 -6.02 8.17
CA LEU A 91 0.41 -5.17 9.36
C LEU A 91 -0.85 -5.39 10.21
N PHE A 92 -2.00 -5.50 9.54
CA PHE A 92 -3.29 -5.75 10.16
C PHE A 92 -4.16 -6.56 9.21
N LYS A 93 -5.03 -7.40 9.78
CA LYS A 93 -6.05 -8.14 9.05
C LYS A 93 -7.42 -7.59 9.37
N LEU A 94 -8.27 -7.51 8.36
CA LEU A 94 -9.67 -7.14 8.51
C LEU A 94 -10.51 -8.42 8.60
N ASP A 95 -11.62 -8.37 9.32
CA ASP A 95 -12.60 -9.46 9.36
C ASP A 95 -13.23 -9.64 7.96
N PRO A 96 -13.05 -10.83 7.32
CA PRO A 96 -13.57 -11.06 5.98
C PRO A 96 -15.07 -11.37 5.95
N GLY A 97 -15.73 -11.59 7.09
CA GLY A 97 -17.10 -12.16 7.13
C GLY A 97 -18.11 -11.46 6.22
N ARG A 98 -18.18 -10.13 6.26
CA ARG A 98 -19.10 -9.36 5.39
C ARG A 98 -18.73 -9.43 3.92
N TYR A 99 -17.44 -9.43 3.61
CA TYR A 99 -16.93 -9.48 2.25
C TYR A 99 -17.18 -10.86 1.64
N GLN A 100 -16.89 -11.92 2.38
CA GLN A 100 -17.11 -13.28 1.94
C GLN A 100 -18.60 -13.54 1.68
N ALA A 101 -19.48 -13.17 2.61
CA ALA A 101 -20.92 -13.31 2.40
C ALA A 101 -21.43 -12.56 1.16
N ARG A 102 -20.83 -11.41 0.82
CA ARG A 102 -21.16 -10.67 -0.40
C ARG A 102 -20.69 -11.39 -1.66
N VAL A 103 -19.48 -11.94 -1.64
CA VAL A 103 -18.93 -12.76 -2.74
C VAL A 103 -19.81 -13.99 -2.95
N ASP A 104 -20.15 -14.71 -1.88
CA ASP A 104 -20.97 -15.92 -1.94
C ASP A 104 -22.36 -15.63 -2.53
N ARG A 105 -22.97 -14.52 -2.13
CA ARG A 105 -24.24 -14.07 -2.71
C ARG A 105 -24.13 -13.79 -4.20
N LEU A 106 -23.11 -13.04 -4.63
CA LEU A 106 -22.91 -12.74 -6.04
C LEU A 106 -22.61 -14.00 -6.87
N GLN A 107 -21.90 -14.97 -6.28
CA GLN A 107 -21.67 -16.26 -6.91
C GLN A 107 -22.98 -17.03 -7.10
N ALA A 108 -23.87 -17.03 -6.11
CA ALA A 108 -25.20 -17.64 -6.23
C ALA A 108 -26.08 -16.94 -7.29
N ASP A 109 -26.02 -15.60 -7.35
CA ASP A 109 -26.72 -14.82 -8.38
C ASP A 109 -26.21 -15.17 -9.79
N LEU A 110 -24.89 -15.37 -9.95
CA LEU A 110 -24.27 -15.80 -11.22
C LEU A 110 -24.75 -17.19 -11.63
N VAL A 111 -24.76 -18.15 -10.71
CA VAL A 111 -25.27 -19.51 -10.97
C VAL A 111 -26.73 -19.48 -11.41
N THR A 112 -27.56 -18.68 -10.72
CA THR A 112 -28.97 -18.49 -11.07
C THR A 112 -29.13 -17.90 -12.48
N ALA A 113 -28.34 -16.88 -12.81
CA ALA A 113 -28.36 -16.27 -14.15
C ALA A 113 -27.94 -17.26 -15.24
N THR A 114 -26.96 -18.12 -14.95
CA THR A 114 -26.47 -19.14 -15.89
C THR A 114 -27.56 -20.19 -16.16
N HIS A 115 -28.22 -20.67 -15.10
CA HIS A 115 -29.35 -21.58 -15.25
C HIS A 115 -30.51 -20.95 -16.03
N ASN A 116 -30.80 -19.67 -15.81
CA ASN A 116 -31.82 -18.97 -16.60
C ASN A 116 -31.47 -18.94 -18.10
N ILE A 117 -30.19 -18.74 -18.45
CA ILE A 117 -29.74 -18.81 -19.85
C ILE A 117 -29.97 -20.22 -20.42
N ASP A 118 -29.67 -21.27 -19.65
CA ASP A 118 -29.87 -22.64 -20.11
C ASP A 118 -31.35 -22.99 -20.30
N VAL A 119 -32.22 -22.51 -19.40
CA VAL A 119 -33.68 -22.62 -19.55
C VAL A 119 -34.15 -21.89 -20.80
N LEU A 120 -33.69 -20.66 -21.03
CA LEU A 120 -34.04 -19.88 -22.23
C LEU A 120 -33.56 -20.56 -23.52
N LYS A 121 -32.37 -21.18 -23.51
CA LYS A 121 -31.88 -21.97 -24.64
C LYS A 121 -32.75 -23.21 -24.89
N ALA A 122 -33.18 -23.89 -23.83
CA ALA A 122 -34.07 -25.05 -23.95
C ALA A 122 -35.43 -24.63 -24.54
N GLN A 123 -36.01 -23.53 -24.03
CA GLN A 123 -37.26 -22.96 -24.57
C GLN A 123 -37.11 -22.53 -26.04
N LEU A 124 -35.96 -21.95 -26.41
CA LEU A 124 -35.68 -21.59 -27.79
C LEU A 124 -35.62 -22.85 -28.69
N SER A 125 -34.94 -23.90 -28.24
CA SER A 125 -34.87 -25.18 -28.97
C SER A 125 -36.27 -25.79 -29.16
N GLU A 126 -37.09 -25.77 -28.11
CA GLU A 126 -38.48 -26.22 -28.18
C GLU A 126 -39.32 -25.40 -29.16
N ALA A 127 -39.20 -24.06 -29.13
CA ALA A 127 -39.89 -23.18 -30.06
C ALA A 127 -39.48 -23.46 -31.51
N VAL A 128 -38.18 -23.65 -31.77
CA VAL A 128 -37.65 -24.03 -33.10
C VAL A 128 -38.20 -25.38 -33.55
N ALA A 129 -38.22 -26.38 -32.68
CA ALA A 129 -38.81 -27.68 -32.99
C ALA A 129 -40.32 -27.56 -33.32
N ASN A 130 -41.06 -26.75 -32.57
CA ASN A 130 -42.48 -26.51 -32.83
C ASN A 130 -42.71 -25.79 -34.17
N THR A 131 -41.91 -24.77 -34.50
CA THR A 131 -42.00 -24.10 -35.82
C THR A 131 -41.71 -25.06 -36.96
N THR A 132 -40.72 -25.95 -36.80
CA THR A 132 -40.37 -26.99 -37.78
C THR A 132 -41.50 -28.00 -37.97
N ARG A 133 -42.14 -28.42 -36.87
CA ARG A 133 -43.32 -29.29 -36.91
C ARG A 133 -44.48 -28.64 -37.66
N VAL A 134 -44.78 -27.37 -37.35
CA VAL A 134 -45.86 -26.61 -38.00
C VAL A 134 -45.57 -26.39 -39.48
N SER A 135 -44.32 -26.08 -39.87
CA SER A 135 -43.95 -25.94 -41.27
C SER A 135 -44.06 -27.26 -42.04
N ALA A 136 -43.64 -28.38 -41.43
CA ALA A 136 -43.77 -29.70 -42.03
C ALA A 136 -45.24 -30.13 -42.21
N GLU A 137 -46.09 -29.82 -41.24
CA GLU A 137 -47.53 -30.07 -41.33
C GLU A 137 -48.17 -29.21 -42.43
N ARG A 138 -47.82 -27.93 -42.48
CA ARG A 138 -48.23 -27.03 -43.57
C ARG A 138 -47.84 -27.60 -44.93
N ASP A 139 -46.60 -28.07 -45.10
CA ASP A 139 -46.12 -28.62 -46.37
C ASP A 139 -46.83 -29.93 -46.75
N ARG A 140 -47.16 -30.78 -45.77
CA ARG A 140 -48.00 -31.97 -45.99
C ARG A 140 -49.37 -31.58 -46.52
N LEU A 141 -50.06 -30.65 -45.85
CA LEU A 141 -51.39 -30.19 -46.24
C LEU A 141 -51.40 -29.56 -47.64
N TYR A 142 -50.38 -28.77 -47.98
CA TYR A 142 -50.23 -28.21 -49.33
C TYR A 142 -50.08 -29.29 -50.40
N LYS A 143 -49.29 -30.34 -50.15
CA LYS A 143 -49.13 -31.47 -51.09
C LYS A 143 -50.42 -32.25 -51.25
N ASP A 144 -51.15 -32.49 -50.17
CA ASP A 144 -52.44 -33.18 -50.24
C ASP A 144 -53.48 -32.36 -51.01
N TYR A 145 -53.51 -31.04 -50.81
CA TYR A 145 -54.34 -30.13 -51.61
C TYR A 145 -54.01 -30.20 -53.11
N GLN A 146 -52.72 -30.18 -53.48
CA GLN A 146 -52.27 -30.31 -54.87
C GLN A 146 -52.66 -31.66 -55.49
N ARG A 147 -52.60 -32.76 -54.73
CA ARG A 147 -53.03 -34.09 -55.20
C ARG A 147 -54.53 -34.12 -55.50
N LEU A 148 -55.34 -33.46 -54.67
CA LEU A 148 -56.79 -33.40 -54.86
C LEU A 148 -57.16 -32.58 -56.10
N SER A 149 -56.48 -31.45 -56.35
CA SER A 149 -56.74 -30.66 -57.56
C SER A 149 -56.33 -31.38 -58.84
N GLN A 150 -55.22 -32.13 -58.84
CA GLN A 150 -54.80 -32.94 -59.99
C GLN A 150 -55.68 -34.17 -60.25
N ARG A 151 -56.40 -34.67 -59.25
CA ARG A 151 -57.40 -35.75 -59.40
C ARG A 151 -58.70 -35.28 -60.03
N GLN A 152 -58.92 -33.99 -60.19
CA GLN A 152 -60.12 -33.42 -60.84
C GLN A 152 -59.94 -32.95 -62.30
N PRO A 153 -59.34 -33.70 -63.24
CA PRO A 153 -59.53 -33.43 -64.65
C PRO A 153 -60.81 -34.13 -65.12
N GLY A 154 -62.00 -33.59 -64.82
CA GLY A 154 -63.21 -34.07 -65.48
C GLY A 154 -64.59 -33.84 -64.87
N GLU A 155 -64.74 -33.36 -63.62
CA GLU A 155 -66.08 -33.32 -63.02
C GLU A 155 -66.46 -31.94 -62.46
N GLY A 156 -67.43 -31.31 -63.12
CA GLY A 156 -68.39 -30.41 -62.48
C GLY A 156 -67.95 -28.95 -62.34
N LYS A 157 -68.36 -28.13 -63.32
CA LYS A 157 -68.56 -26.69 -63.13
C LYS A 157 -69.47 -26.44 -61.91
N PRO A 158 -69.27 -25.34 -61.16
CA PRO A 158 -70.02 -25.08 -59.94
C PRO A 158 -71.50 -24.82 -60.26
N VAL A 159 -72.38 -25.48 -59.52
CA VAL A 159 -73.79 -25.13 -59.44
C VAL A 159 -73.94 -24.15 -58.27
N LEU A 160 -74.18 -22.89 -58.66
CA LEU A 160 -74.68 -21.73 -57.90
C LEU A 160 -73.82 -21.21 -56.73
#